data_AF-A0A7X9DZ26-F1
#
_entry.id   AF-A0A7X9DZ26-F1
#
_cell.length_a   1.000
_cell.length_b   1.000
_cell.length_c   1.000
_cell.angle_alpha   90.00
_cell.angle_beta   90.00
_cell.angle_gamma   90.00
#
_symmetry.space_group_name_H-M   'P 1'
#
loop_
_entity.id
_entity.type
_entity.pdbx_description
1 polymer ?
#
loop_
_entity_poly.entity_id
_entity_poly.type
_entity_poly.pdbx_seq_one_letter_code
_entity_poly.pdbx_strand_id
1 'polypeptide(L)'
;MNRLRHSSRRGFTLIELMVVVAVIGILAAVAIPAFITYIRKTKASEVNENLDLCYKAGVDYFDKPRSINDGTVHSSLLPASFAQVIPTGKGGCGGANLDGASAYPAYTDLQNYQNFNWVIRDAIYCCYQYTSTHGNVPLGNAAIPIAANGIGAFTCEAWSDVDNDEVEAHWTKGAAWTGTGAGGAGAFQAGSVWHDTASGDW
;
A
#
# COMPACT_ATOMS: atom_id res chain seq x y z
N MET A 1 55.86 -32.25 41.95
CA MET A 1 56.35 -31.14 41.10
C MET A 1 55.21 -30.64 40.24
N ASN A 2 54.48 -29.60 40.66
CA ASN A 2 53.44 -28.98 39.82
C ASN A 2 53.93 -27.61 39.33
N ARG A 3 54.29 -27.52 38.04
CA ARG A 3 54.53 -26.23 37.37
C ARG A 3 53.17 -25.60 37.10
N LEU A 4 52.81 -24.57 37.86
CA LEU A 4 51.69 -23.69 37.55
C LEU A 4 52.02 -22.95 36.26
N ARG A 5 51.33 -23.29 35.17
CA ARG A 5 51.43 -22.61 33.88
C ARG A 5 50.94 -21.18 34.05
N HIS A 6 51.83 -20.20 33.89
CA HIS A 6 51.49 -18.78 33.83
C HIS A 6 50.72 -18.52 32.53
N SER A 7 49.39 -18.46 32.63
CA SER A 7 48.53 -17.97 31.54
C SER A 7 48.83 -16.48 31.36
N SER A 8 49.54 -16.12 30.30
CA SER A 8 49.74 -14.72 29.93
C SER A 8 48.40 -14.11 29.51
N ARG A 9 47.70 -13.47 30.43
CA ARG A 9 46.54 -12.65 30.10
C ARG A 9 47.06 -11.38 29.39
N ARG A 10 47.09 -11.41 28.05
CA ARG A 10 47.27 -10.20 27.22
C ARG A 10 46.00 -9.37 27.36
N GLY A 11 46.10 -8.23 28.02
CA GLY A 11 45.02 -7.24 28.10
C GLY A 11 44.89 -6.46 26.79
N PHE A 12 43.66 -6.02 26.48
CA PHE A 12 43.36 -5.15 25.33
C PHE A 12 43.99 -3.77 25.56
N THR A 13 44.64 -3.20 24.55
CA THR A 13 45.23 -1.87 24.68
C THR A 13 44.19 -0.77 24.40
N LEU A 14 44.28 0.36 25.10
CA LEU A 14 43.42 1.52 24.82
C LEU A 14 43.60 2.04 23.39
N ILE A 15 44.81 1.90 22.84
CA ILE A 15 45.10 2.31 21.47
C ILE A 15 44.44 1.40 20.41
N GLU A 16 44.39 0.08 20.63
CA GLU A 16 43.61 -0.83 19.77
C GLU A 16 42.15 -0.41 19.74
N LEU A 17 41.59 -0.07 20.90
CA LEU A 17 40.20 0.35 20.98
C LEU A 17 39.96 1.69 20.27
N MET A 18 40.87 2.65 20.39
CA MET A 18 40.76 3.95 19.73
C MET A 18 40.74 3.83 18.19
N VAL A 19 41.63 3.01 17.62
CA VAL A 19 41.67 2.81 16.17
C VAL A 19 40.40 2.12 15.67
N VAL A 20 39.90 1.13 16.41
CA VAL A 20 38.66 0.42 16.04
C VAL A 20 37.47 1.37 16.02
N VAL A 21 37.32 2.22 17.03
CA VAL A 21 36.22 3.21 17.07
C VAL A 21 36.35 4.22 15.92
N ALA A 22 37.56 4.65 15.58
CA ALA A 22 37.80 5.56 14.46
C ALA A 22 37.37 4.95 13.12
N VAL A 23 37.71 3.69 12.85
CA VAL A 23 37.31 2.99 11.62
C VAL A 23 35.79 2.76 11.58
N ILE A 24 35.17 2.34 12.69
CA ILE A 24 33.72 2.17 12.79
C ILE A 24 33.00 3.50 12.54
N GLY A 25 33.54 4.61 13.05
CA GLY A 25 32.99 5.96 12.82
C GLY A 25 32.93 6.34 11.34
N ILE A 26 34.00 6.07 10.58
CA ILE A 26 34.03 6.36 9.13
C ILE A 26 33.04 5.48 8.38
N LEU A 27 32.99 4.18 8.70
CA LEU A 27 32.06 3.25 8.06
C LEU A 27 30.60 3.62 8.35
N ALA A 28 30.29 3.98 9.60
CA ALA A 28 28.94 4.38 10.01
C ALA A 28 28.48 5.66 9.27
N ALA A 29 29.37 6.64 9.10
CA ALA A 29 29.05 7.89 8.41
C ALA A 29 28.58 7.69 6.96
N VAL A 30 29.11 6.68 6.26
CA VAL A 30 28.70 6.36 4.88
C VAL A 30 27.55 5.35 4.85
N ALA A 31 27.57 4.36 5.75
CA ALA A 31 26.62 3.25 5.73
C ALA A 31 25.21 3.66 6.21
N ILE A 32 25.10 4.50 7.24
CA ILE A 32 23.81 4.90 7.82
C ILE A 32 22.90 5.60 6.79
N PRO A 33 23.32 6.67 6.07
CA PRO A 33 22.42 7.33 5.12
C PRO A 33 22.00 6.40 3.98
N ALA A 34 22.93 5.60 3.45
CA ALA A 34 22.63 4.63 2.39
C ALA A 34 21.60 3.58 2.85
N PHE A 35 21.72 3.09 4.09
CA PHE A 35 20.78 2.13 4.67
C PHE A 35 19.39 2.73 4.89
N ILE A 36 19.29 4.00 5.31
CA ILE A 36 18.01 4.70 5.46
C ILE A 36 17.31 4.84 4.11
N THR A 37 18.03 5.25 3.05
CA THR A 37 17.46 5.31 1.69
C THR A 37 17.00 3.94 1.19
N TYR A 38 17.76 2.89 1.48
CA TYR A 38 17.36 1.52 1.16
C TYR A 38 16.04 1.13 1.83
N ILE A 39 15.90 1.40 3.13
CA ILE A 39 14.65 1.14 3.87
C ILE A 39 13.48 1.91 3.25
N ARG A 40 13.66 3.21 2.97
CA ARG A 40 12.61 4.04 2.36
C ARG A 40 12.15 3.48 1.02
N LYS A 41 13.10 3.06 0.17
CA LYS A 41 12.80 2.40 -1.11
C LYS A 41 12.06 1.07 -0.94
N THR A 42 12.41 0.27 0.06
CA THR A 42 11.69 -0.99 0.32
C THR A 42 10.24 -0.73 0.75
N LYS A 43 9.99 0.28 1.59
CA LYS A 43 8.63 0.69 1.95
C LYS A 43 7.83 1.18 0.74
N ALA A 44 8.42 2.03 -0.10
CA ALA A 44 7.79 2.51 -1.32
C ALA A 44 7.49 1.38 -2.33
N SER A 45 8.33 0.33 -2.37
CA SER A 45 8.06 -0.86 -3.20
C SER A 45 6.79 -1.59 -2.75
N GLU A 46 6.57 -1.73 -1.43
CA GLU A 46 5.39 -2.37 -0.88
C GLU A 46 4.09 -1.63 -1.28
N VAL A 47 4.14 -0.30 -1.34
CA VAL A 47 2.98 0.51 -1.77
C VAL A 47 2.50 0.09 -3.16
N ASN A 48 3.44 -0.12 -4.08
CA ASN A 48 3.12 -0.55 -5.45
C ASN A 48 2.51 -1.95 -5.49
N GLU A 49 2.99 -2.86 -4.64
CA GLU A 49 2.43 -4.21 -4.52
C GLU A 49 1.01 -4.18 -3.97
N ASN A 50 0.77 -3.38 -2.93
CA ASN A 50 -0.54 -3.24 -2.30
C ASN A 50 -1.56 -2.54 -3.22
N LEU A 51 -1.12 -1.55 -4.01
CA LEU A 51 -1.93 -0.95 -5.07
C LEU A 51 -2.27 -1.95 -6.19
N ASP A 52 -1.36 -2.86 -6.51
CA ASP A 52 -1.63 -3.94 -7.46
C ASP A 52 -2.67 -4.94 -6.93
N LEU A 53 -2.67 -5.23 -5.62
CA LEU A 53 -3.72 -6.03 -4.99
C LEU A 53 -5.09 -5.34 -5.08
N CYS A 54 -5.15 -4.02 -4.81
CA CYS A 54 -6.38 -3.24 -4.96
C CYS A 54 -6.89 -3.27 -6.41
N TYR A 55 -5.99 -3.06 -7.37
CA TYR A 55 -6.30 -3.10 -8.79
C TYR A 55 -6.89 -4.46 -9.21
N LYS A 56 -6.22 -5.56 -8.83
CA LYS A 56 -6.69 -6.91 -9.11
C LYS A 56 -8.05 -7.19 -8.49
N ALA A 57 -8.30 -6.71 -7.27
CA ALA A 57 -9.61 -6.85 -6.64
C ALA A 57 -10.71 -6.11 -7.43
N GLY A 58 -10.42 -4.92 -7.98
CA GLY A 58 -11.35 -4.17 -8.83
C GLY A 58 -11.69 -4.90 -10.12
N VAL A 59 -10.67 -5.42 -10.82
CA VAL A 59 -10.86 -6.21 -12.05
C VAL A 59 -11.62 -7.51 -11.77
N ASP A 60 -11.21 -8.27 -10.74
CA ASP A 60 -11.85 -9.52 -10.37
C ASP A 60 -13.32 -9.33 -9.98
N TYR A 61 -13.63 -8.22 -9.29
CA TYR A 61 -15.00 -7.87 -8.94
C TYR A 61 -15.86 -7.58 -10.18
N PHE A 62 -15.27 -6.99 -11.22
CA PHE A 62 -15.96 -6.69 -12.48
C PHE A 62 -16.25 -7.92 -13.33
N ASP A 63 -15.30 -8.85 -13.42
CA ASP A 63 -15.43 -10.04 -14.27
C ASP A 63 -16.46 -11.04 -13.72
N LYS A 64 -16.74 -11.00 -12.41
CA LYS A 64 -17.63 -11.96 -11.75
C LYS A 64 -19.08 -11.48 -11.72
N PRO A 65 -20.03 -12.23 -12.31
CA PRO A 65 -21.44 -11.92 -12.17
C PRO A 65 -21.88 -12.10 -10.72
N ARG A 66 -22.80 -11.25 -10.26
CA ARG A 66 -23.26 -11.23 -8.87
C ARG A 66 -24.73 -10.88 -8.76
N SER A 67 -25.41 -11.53 -7.81
CA SER A 67 -26.76 -11.14 -7.41
C SER A 67 -26.68 -9.93 -6.50
N ILE A 68 -27.51 -8.93 -6.77
CA ILE A 68 -27.81 -7.87 -5.81
C ILE A 68 -29.00 -8.32 -4.93
N ASN A 69 -29.34 -7.53 -3.91
CA ASN A 69 -30.43 -7.84 -2.96
C ASN A 69 -31.82 -8.02 -3.62
N ASP A 70 -31.97 -7.57 -4.86
CA ASP A 70 -33.18 -7.73 -5.69
C ASP A 70 -33.24 -9.09 -6.43
N GLY A 71 -32.23 -9.96 -6.27
CA GLY A 71 -32.15 -11.25 -6.99
C GLY A 71 -31.74 -11.12 -8.46
N THR A 72 -31.69 -9.90 -9.00
CA THR A 72 -31.14 -9.61 -10.33
C THR A 72 -29.63 -9.90 -10.35
N VAL A 73 -29.19 -10.69 -11.33
CA VAL A 73 -27.77 -10.97 -11.56
C VAL A 73 -27.21 -9.92 -12.50
N HIS A 74 -26.20 -9.19 -12.05
CA HIS A 74 -25.47 -8.22 -12.84
C HIS A 74 -24.08 -8.75 -13.16
N SER A 75 -23.65 -8.56 -14.40
CA SER A 75 -22.26 -8.72 -14.85
C SER A 75 -21.60 -7.35 -14.96
N SER A 76 -20.27 -7.30 -14.93
CA SER A 76 -19.52 -6.07 -15.21
C SER A 76 -19.88 -4.96 -14.24
N LEU A 77 -19.73 -5.18 -12.93
CA LEU A 77 -19.98 -4.15 -11.92
C LEU A 77 -18.69 -3.78 -11.21
N LEU A 78 -18.60 -2.57 -10.65
CA LEU A 78 -17.55 -2.20 -9.70
C LEU A 78 -18.16 -2.02 -8.30
N PRO A 79 -17.37 -2.18 -7.21
CA PRO A 79 -17.81 -1.78 -5.88
C PRO A 79 -18.22 -0.29 -5.86
N ALA A 80 -19.22 0.03 -5.04
CA ALA A 80 -19.69 1.40 -4.88
C ALA A 80 -18.63 2.33 -4.31
N SER A 81 -18.53 3.50 -4.93
CA SER A 81 -17.60 4.64 -4.82
C SER A 81 -16.34 4.58 -3.97
N PHE A 82 -16.30 4.00 -2.77
CA PHE A 82 -15.10 4.06 -1.95
C PHE A 82 -14.91 2.85 -1.03
N ALA A 83 -13.69 2.36 -0.87
CA ALA A 83 -13.36 1.43 0.20
C ALA A 83 -11.96 1.75 0.72
N GLN A 84 -11.68 1.54 2.00
CA GLN A 84 -10.37 1.88 2.58
C GLN A 84 -9.73 0.70 3.32
N VAL A 85 -8.41 0.64 3.24
CA VAL A 85 -7.54 -0.13 4.12
C VAL A 85 -6.70 0.88 4.89
N ILE A 86 -7.02 1.04 6.17
CA ILE A 86 -6.43 2.09 7.01
C ILE A 86 -5.57 1.48 8.11
N PRO A 87 -4.56 2.20 8.61
CA PRO A 87 -3.87 1.79 9.82
C PRO A 87 -4.83 1.64 11.00
N THR A 88 -4.61 0.61 11.83
CA THR A 88 -5.39 0.40 13.05
C THR A 88 -5.36 1.65 13.93
N GLY A 89 -6.55 2.13 14.34
CA GLY A 89 -6.69 3.31 15.20
C GLY A 89 -6.77 4.65 14.45
N LYS A 90 -6.74 4.66 13.12
CA LYS A 90 -7.02 5.85 12.29
C LYS A 90 -8.48 5.87 11.84
N GLY A 91 -9.01 7.05 11.52
CA GLY A 91 -10.41 7.25 11.12
C GLY A 91 -10.67 7.29 9.61
N GLY A 92 -9.62 7.25 8.79
CA GLY A 92 -9.69 7.32 7.33
C GLY A 92 -8.33 7.62 6.71
N CYS A 93 -8.22 7.60 5.39
CA CYS A 93 -6.96 7.89 4.68
C CYS A 93 -6.53 9.37 4.80
N GLY A 94 -7.48 10.30 4.91
CA GLY A 94 -7.17 11.73 5.11
C GLY A 94 -6.48 11.98 6.45
N GLY A 95 -5.16 12.21 6.42
CA GLY A 95 -4.34 12.43 7.61
C GLY A 95 -3.91 11.15 8.35
N ALA A 96 -4.02 9.97 7.73
CA ALA A 96 -3.46 8.72 8.26
C ALA A 96 -1.98 8.55 7.91
N ASN A 97 -1.20 9.63 8.03
CA ASN A 97 0.24 9.54 7.96
C ASN A 97 0.76 8.58 9.05
N LEU A 98 1.64 7.70 8.59
CA LEU A 98 2.36 6.78 9.44
C LEU A 98 3.77 7.28 9.75
N ASP A 99 4.23 8.39 9.17
CA ASP A 99 5.52 9.04 9.50
C ASP A 99 6.69 8.03 9.45
N GLY A 100 6.68 7.20 8.40
CA GLY A 100 7.59 6.07 8.23
C GLY A 100 7.41 4.89 9.19
N ALA A 101 6.45 4.92 10.12
CA ALA A 101 6.06 3.79 10.94
C ALA A 101 5.24 2.76 10.14
N SER A 102 5.07 1.56 10.71
CA SER A 102 4.17 0.54 10.18
C SER A 102 3.04 0.28 11.16
N ALA A 103 1.89 -0.12 10.63
CA ALA A 103 0.73 -0.51 11.42
C ALA A 103 -0.01 -1.67 10.76
N TYR A 104 -0.68 -2.51 11.54
CA TYR A 104 -1.57 -3.51 10.95
C TYR A 104 -2.82 -2.85 10.36
N PRO A 105 -3.33 -3.33 9.22
CA PRO A 105 -4.48 -2.77 8.57
C PRO A 105 -5.78 -3.09 9.30
N ALA A 106 -6.71 -2.15 9.23
CA ALA A 106 -8.11 -2.27 9.60
C ALA A 106 -8.99 -2.09 8.35
N TYR A 107 -10.09 -2.84 8.28
CA TYR A 107 -10.96 -2.95 7.10
C TYR A 107 -12.39 -2.48 7.40
N THR A 108 -12.52 -1.37 8.13
CA THR A 108 -13.81 -0.88 8.66
C THR A 108 -14.87 -0.72 7.56
N ASP A 109 -14.47 -0.29 6.37
CA ASP A 109 -15.41 -0.07 5.25
C ASP A 109 -15.50 -1.28 4.31
N LEU A 110 -14.44 -2.08 4.19
CA LEU A 110 -14.38 -3.25 3.32
C LEU A 110 -15.43 -4.32 3.69
N GLN A 111 -15.81 -4.39 4.97
CA GLN A 111 -16.84 -5.28 5.48
C GLN A 111 -18.21 -5.03 4.83
N ASN A 112 -18.46 -3.80 4.36
CA ASN A 112 -19.69 -3.45 3.66
C ASN A 112 -19.67 -3.92 2.19
N TYR A 113 -18.50 -4.30 1.66
CA TYR A 113 -18.31 -4.77 0.29
C TYR A 113 -18.20 -6.30 0.22
N GLN A 114 -19.35 -6.98 0.17
CA GLN A 114 -19.41 -8.43 -0.07
C GLN A 114 -18.53 -8.80 -1.28
N ASN A 115 -17.57 -9.71 -1.09
CA ASN A 115 -16.70 -10.26 -2.14
C ASN A 115 -15.71 -9.29 -2.80
N PHE A 116 -15.51 -8.05 -2.29
CA PHE A 116 -14.37 -7.24 -2.71
C PHE A 116 -13.12 -7.71 -1.96
N ASN A 117 -12.42 -8.67 -2.56
CA ASN A 117 -11.34 -9.42 -1.93
C ASN A 117 -9.99 -8.66 -1.94
N TRP A 118 -9.99 -7.44 -1.41
CA TRP A 118 -8.78 -6.64 -1.23
C TRP A 118 -8.26 -6.75 0.20
N VAL A 119 -7.38 -7.72 0.45
CA VAL A 119 -6.90 -8.03 1.81
C VAL A 119 -5.38 -8.00 1.85
N ILE A 120 -4.82 -7.09 2.65
CA ILE A 120 -3.38 -6.97 2.93
C ILE A 120 -3.12 -7.54 4.31
N ARG A 121 -2.34 -8.62 4.46
CA ARG A 121 -2.18 -9.30 5.76
C ARG A 121 -1.00 -8.81 6.59
N ASP A 122 -0.03 -8.21 5.93
CA ASP A 122 1.17 -7.70 6.57
C ASP A 122 0.95 -6.27 7.08
N ALA A 123 1.91 -5.78 7.86
CA ALA A 123 1.88 -4.40 8.32
C ALA A 123 2.04 -3.46 7.12
N ILE A 124 1.26 -2.40 7.10
CA ILE A 124 1.24 -1.39 6.04
C ILE A 124 2.02 -0.16 6.46
N TYR A 125 2.66 0.49 5.49
CA TYR A 125 3.28 1.82 5.64
C TYR A 125 2.42 2.97 5.12
N CYS A 126 1.36 2.66 4.36
CA CYS A 126 0.45 3.67 3.82
C CYS A 126 -0.98 3.32 4.16
N CYS A 127 -1.83 4.35 4.22
CA CYS A 127 -3.25 4.15 4.06
C CYS A 127 -3.58 3.93 2.58
N TYR A 128 -4.60 3.14 2.27
CA TYR A 128 -5.02 2.87 0.91
C TYR A 128 -6.52 3.11 0.74
N GLN A 129 -6.91 3.65 -0.40
CA GLN A 129 -8.29 3.86 -0.79
C GLN A 129 -8.55 3.31 -2.19
N TYR A 130 -9.67 2.63 -2.35
CA TYR A 130 -10.28 2.35 -3.63
C TYR A 130 -11.37 3.40 -3.84
N THR A 131 -11.43 4.01 -5.03
CA THR A 131 -12.47 4.94 -5.46
C THR A 131 -13.02 4.50 -6.81
N SER A 132 -14.32 4.61 -7.07
CA SER A 132 -14.90 4.37 -8.41
C SER A 132 -15.76 5.53 -8.89
N THR A 133 -15.91 5.69 -10.21
CA THR A 133 -16.78 6.74 -10.81
C THR A 133 -18.28 6.52 -10.56
N HIS A 134 -18.64 5.44 -9.87
CA HIS A 134 -20.01 5.15 -9.46
C HIS A 134 -20.24 5.70 -8.05
N GLY A 135 -21.25 6.57 -7.86
CA GLY A 135 -21.55 7.16 -6.55
C GLY A 135 -21.84 6.14 -5.44
N ASN A 136 -21.90 6.62 -4.18
CA ASN A 136 -22.18 5.82 -2.98
C ASN A 136 -23.48 5.02 -3.11
N VAL A 137 -23.36 3.74 -3.48
CA VAL A 137 -24.44 2.76 -3.41
C VAL A 137 -24.07 1.72 -2.34
N PRO A 138 -24.50 1.89 -1.08
CA PRO A 138 -24.33 0.85 -0.06
C PRO A 138 -24.83 -0.49 -0.61
N LEU A 139 -24.04 -1.57 -0.51
CA LEU A 139 -24.54 -2.91 -0.79
C LEU A 139 -25.63 -3.23 0.23
N GLY A 140 -26.86 -2.96 -0.19
CA GLY A 140 -27.99 -2.72 0.70
C GLY A 140 -29.16 -2.13 -0.08
N ASN A 141 -28.91 -1.16 -0.98
CA ASN A 141 -29.97 -0.49 -1.71
C ASN A 141 -29.60 -0.30 -3.19
N ALA A 142 -30.42 -0.85 -4.08
CA ALA A 142 -30.46 -0.64 -5.53
C ALA A 142 -29.12 -0.34 -6.21
N ALA A 143 -28.42 -1.39 -6.67
CA ALA A 143 -27.43 -1.20 -7.72
C ALA A 143 -28.13 -0.59 -8.93
N ILE A 144 -27.76 0.64 -9.28
CA ILE A 144 -28.01 1.14 -10.62
C ILE A 144 -27.04 0.35 -11.50
N PRO A 145 -27.52 -0.48 -12.45
CA PRO A 145 -26.63 -1.11 -13.44
C PRO A 145 -25.78 0.00 -14.07
N ILE A 146 -24.52 -0.29 -14.43
CA ILE A 146 -23.70 0.62 -15.24
C ILE A 146 -24.63 1.27 -16.26
N ALA A 147 -24.82 2.58 -16.14
CA ALA A 147 -25.90 3.27 -16.85
C ALA A 147 -25.73 3.05 -18.35
N ALA A 148 -26.38 2.03 -18.92
CA ALA A 148 -26.47 1.65 -20.34
C ALA A 148 -25.17 1.69 -21.20
N ASN A 149 -24.02 2.09 -20.68
CA ASN A 149 -22.91 2.62 -21.47
C ASN A 149 -21.59 1.87 -21.25
N GLY A 150 -21.51 0.92 -20.31
CA GLY A 150 -20.32 0.08 -20.12
C GLY A 150 -19.08 0.77 -19.53
N ILE A 151 -19.04 2.09 -19.33
CA ILE A 151 -17.84 2.80 -18.88
C ILE A 151 -17.71 2.70 -17.35
N GLY A 152 -16.87 1.80 -16.85
CA GLY A 152 -16.46 1.75 -15.45
C GLY A 152 -15.01 2.19 -15.27
N ALA A 153 -14.77 3.15 -14.39
CA ALA A 153 -13.42 3.51 -13.97
C ALA A 153 -13.30 3.40 -12.45
N PHE A 154 -12.14 2.93 -12.02
CA PHE A 154 -11.75 2.92 -10.63
C PHE A 154 -10.31 3.40 -10.47
N THR A 155 -10.01 3.90 -9.28
CA THR A 155 -8.70 4.39 -8.88
C THR A 155 -8.40 3.80 -7.52
N CYS A 156 -7.27 3.13 -7.39
CA CYS A 156 -6.66 2.81 -6.11
C CYS A 156 -5.65 3.90 -5.79
N GLU A 157 -5.65 4.36 -4.55
CA GLU A 157 -4.89 5.50 -4.08
C GLU A 157 -4.20 5.08 -2.78
N ALA A 158 -3.01 5.62 -2.50
CA ALA A 158 -2.31 5.42 -1.25
C ALA A 158 -1.66 6.72 -0.79
N TRP A 159 -1.69 6.98 0.51
CA TRP A 159 -1.04 8.14 1.10
C TRP A 159 -0.21 7.75 2.31
N SER A 160 0.99 8.33 2.39
CA SER A 160 1.79 8.39 3.61
C SER A 160 2.99 9.31 3.41
N ASP A 161 3.44 9.89 4.52
CA ASP A 161 4.83 10.27 4.72
C ASP A 161 5.67 9.01 5.05
N VAL A 162 6.37 8.43 4.08
CA VAL A 162 7.13 7.17 4.24
C VAL A 162 8.53 7.40 4.81
N ASP A 163 9.04 8.61 4.63
CA ASP A 163 10.42 8.98 4.90
C ASP A 163 10.58 9.99 6.03
N ASN A 164 9.47 10.39 6.63
CA ASN A 164 9.33 11.24 7.79
C ASN A 164 9.92 12.63 7.53
N ASP A 165 9.55 13.22 6.38
CA ASP A 165 9.95 14.57 5.96
C ASP A 165 8.83 15.61 6.09
N GLU A 166 7.70 15.23 6.70
CA GLU A 166 6.46 16.02 6.84
C GLU A 166 5.73 16.29 5.52
N VAL A 167 6.16 15.68 4.41
CA VAL A 167 5.53 15.78 3.10
C VAL A 167 4.84 14.46 2.77
N GLU A 168 3.52 14.50 2.66
CA GLU A 168 2.74 13.32 2.31
C GLU A 168 2.94 12.98 0.82
N ALA A 169 3.40 11.76 0.55
CA ALA A 169 3.46 11.21 -0.79
C ALA A 169 2.13 10.56 -1.16
N HIS A 170 1.73 10.72 -2.42
CA HIS A 170 0.48 10.19 -2.95
C HIS A 170 0.73 9.31 -4.18
N TRP A 171 0.26 8.07 -4.11
CA TRP A 171 0.33 7.09 -5.19
C TRP A 171 -1.05 6.78 -5.72
N THR A 172 -1.22 6.75 -7.03
CA THR A 172 -2.48 6.35 -7.66
C THR A 172 -2.26 5.26 -8.70
N LYS A 173 -3.17 4.30 -8.77
CA LYS A 173 -3.23 3.24 -9.78
C LYS A 173 -4.69 2.99 -10.14
N GLY A 174 -5.10 3.45 -11.31
CA GLY A 174 -6.47 3.30 -11.78
C GLY A 174 -6.60 2.43 -13.01
N ALA A 175 -7.84 2.13 -13.38
CA ALA A 175 -8.18 1.47 -14.61
C ALA A 175 -9.49 2.03 -15.15
N ALA A 176 -9.56 2.21 -16.46
CA ALA A 176 -10.80 2.52 -17.16
C ALA A 176 -11.15 1.38 -18.10
N TRP A 177 -12.42 0.97 -18.07
CA TRP A 177 -12.97 0.01 -19.02
C TRP A 177 -13.14 0.66 -20.39
N THR A 178 -12.64 -0.01 -21.43
CA THR A 178 -12.69 0.49 -22.82
C THR A 178 -13.65 -0.27 -23.73
N GLY A 179 -14.38 -1.26 -23.20
CA GLY A 179 -15.35 -2.06 -23.96
C GLY A 179 -16.72 -1.39 -24.11
N THR A 180 -17.54 -1.96 -25.00
CA THR A 180 -18.91 -1.48 -25.27
C THR A 180 -19.93 -2.22 -24.39
N GLY A 181 -20.53 -1.52 -23.44
CA GLY A 181 -21.62 -2.06 -22.61
C GLY A 181 -21.20 -3.13 -21.59
N ALA A 182 -22.16 -3.55 -20.75
CA ALA A 182 -21.97 -4.64 -19.79
C ALA A 182 -21.85 -5.98 -20.53
N GLY A 183 -20.79 -6.75 -20.26
CA GLY A 183 -20.53 -8.04 -20.92
C GLY A 183 -20.02 -7.96 -22.36
N GLY A 184 -19.69 -6.77 -22.88
CA GLY A 184 -19.06 -6.62 -24.19
C GLY A 184 -17.59 -7.04 -24.20
N ALA A 185 -17.03 -7.30 -25.38
CA ALA A 185 -15.59 -7.54 -25.53
C ALA A 185 -14.83 -6.26 -25.19
N GLY A 186 -14.02 -6.31 -24.13
CA GLY A 186 -13.24 -5.18 -23.65
C GLY A 186 -12.25 -5.62 -22.57
N ALA A 187 -11.41 -4.69 -22.14
CA ALA A 187 -10.49 -4.89 -21.04
C ALA A 187 -10.37 -3.60 -20.24
N PHE A 188 -9.97 -3.72 -18.98
CA PHE A 188 -9.47 -2.58 -18.25
C PHE A 188 -8.12 -2.17 -18.83
N GLN A 189 -8.02 -0.92 -19.29
CA GLN A 189 -6.71 -0.34 -19.54
C GLN A 189 -6.16 0.19 -18.23
N ALA A 190 -5.08 -0.44 -17.76
CA ALA A 190 -4.36 0.03 -16.60
C ALA A 190 -3.84 1.44 -16.87
N GLY A 191 -4.20 2.38 -16.00
CA GLY A 191 -3.50 3.65 -15.88
C GLY A 191 -2.09 3.40 -15.35
N SER A 192 -1.15 4.26 -15.75
CA SER A 192 0.17 4.32 -15.13
C SER A 192 0.03 4.62 -13.64
N VAL A 193 0.92 4.06 -12.82
CA VAL A 193 1.02 4.48 -11.42
C VAL A 193 1.55 5.91 -11.41
N TRP A 194 0.77 6.88 -10.92
CA TRP A 194 1.22 8.26 -10.78
C TRP A 194 1.60 8.52 -9.34
N HIS A 195 2.81 9.05 -9.15
CA HIS A 195 3.33 9.49 -7.87
C HIS A 195 3.32 11.02 -7.91
N ASP A 196 2.52 11.66 -7.07
CA ASP A 196 2.67 13.08 -6.81
C ASP A 196 3.58 13.22 -5.60
N THR A 197 4.79 13.70 -5.82
CA THR A 197 5.72 14.06 -4.75
C THR A 197 6.03 15.53 -4.92
N ALA A 198 5.58 16.35 -3.98
CA ALA A 198 5.93 17.77 -3.94
C ALA A 198 7.45 18.01 -3.78
N SER A 199 8.24 16.98 -3.42
CA SER A 199 9.69 17.07 -3.16
C SER A 199 10.58 16.44 -4.24
N GLY A 200 10.07 15.68 -5.21
CA GLY A 200 10.87 15.12 -6.31
C GLY A 200 11.97 14.12 -5.91
N ASP A 201 11.99 13.66 -4.66
CA ASP A 201 13.07 12.85 -4.08
C ASP A 201 12.75 11.34 -4.02
N TRP A 202 12.59 10.64 -5.16
CA TRP A 202 12.68 9.15 -5.24
C TRP A 202 13.14 8.63 -6.60
#